data_AF-A0A6M3IKM6-F1
#
_entry.id   AF-A0A6M3IKM6-F1
#
_cell.length_a   1.000
_cell.length_b   1.000
_cell.length_c   1.000
_cell.angle_alpha   90.00
_cell.angle_beta   90.00
_cell.angle_gamma   90.00
#
_symmetry.space_group_name_H-M   'P 1'
#
loop_
_entity.id
_entity.type
_entity.pdbx_description
1 polymer ?
#
loop_
_entity_poly.entity_id
_entity_poly.type
_entity_poly.pdbx_seq_one_letter_code
_entity_poly.pdbx_strand_id
1 'polypeptide(L)'
;MDEDDYYAYPWLSDDEWSKLSFRVRSQLNAILNPLRAYGQGVYVEGAIEEILVLIDKFGQVVRGKDIPVLVRESYAPLPTE
;
A
#
# COMPACT_ATOMS: atom_id res chain seq x y z
N MET A 1 -18.32 -33.22 -11.50
CA MET A 1 -17.36 -32.22 -11.96
C MET A 1 -18.02 -30.92 -11.59
N ASP A 2 -17.70 -30.45 -10.39
CA ASP A 2 -18.51 -29.45 -9.69
C ASP A 2 -18.28 -28.07 -10.34
N GLU A 3 -19.38 -27.35 -10.60
CA GLU A 3 -19.41 -26.05 -11.29
C GLU A 3 -18.69 -24.92 -10.52
N ASP A 4 -18.24 -25.18 -9.30
CA ASP A 4 -17.66 -24.17 -8.39
C ASP A 4 -16.16 -23.89 -8.60
N ASP A 5 -15.46 -24.67 -9.43
CA ASP A 5 -14.02 -24.50 -9.68
C ASP A 5 -13.69 -23.50 -10.82
N TYR A 6 -14.71 -22.88 -11.44
CA TYR A 6 -14.51 -22.10 -12.68
C TYR A 6 -13.93 -20.68 -12.45
N TYR A 7 -13.88 -20.16 -11.22
CA TYR A 7 -13.31 -18.85 -10.91
C TYR A 7 -12.63 -18.78 -9.53
N ALA A 8 -11.73 -19.70 -9.22
CA ALA A 8 -10.76 -19.47 -8.15
C ALA A 8 -9.84 -18.31 -8.59
N TYR A 9 -10.25 -17.06 -8.33
CA TYR A 9 -9.39 -15.90 -8.51
C TYR A 9 -8.08 -16.18 -7.77
N PRO A 10 -6.91 -16.08 -8.41
CA PRO A 10 -5.64 -16.33 -7.75
C PRO A 10 -5.37 -15.16 -6.79
N TRP A 11 -5.97 -15.25 -5.61
CA TRP A 11 -5.77 -14.29 -4.54
C TRP A 11 -4.31 -14.37 -4.11
N LEU A 12 -3.61 -13.23 -4.16
CA LEU A 12 -2.28 -13.14 -3.57
C LEU A 12 -2.36 -13.58 -2.11
N SER A 13 -1.38 -14.34 -1.66
CA SER A 13 -1.18 -14.56 -0.22
C SER A 13 -0.89 -13.23 0.48
N ASP A 14 -1.04 -13.18 1.81
CA ASP A 14 -0.79 -11.94 2.55
C ASP A 14 0.69 -11.52 2.52
N ASP A 15 1.61 -12.49 2.38
CA ASP A 15 3.04 -12.25 2.13
C ASP A 15 3.26 -11.61 0.75
N GLU A 16 2.64 -12.13 -0.31
CA GLU A 16 2.73 -11.55 -1.66
C GLU A 16 2.11 -10.16 -1.72
N TRP A 17 1.01 -9.93 -1.00
CA TRP A 17 0.39 -8.62 -0.85
C TRP A 17 1.33 -7.61 -0.19
N SER A 18 1.97 -8.00 0.91
CA SER A 18 2.97 -7.17 1.59
C SER A 18 4.15 -6.81 0.68
N LYS A 19 4.66 -7.79 -0.08
CA LYS A 19 5.70 -7.57 -1.11
C LYS A 19 5.25 -6.59 -2.19
N LEU A 20 3.99 -6.69 -2.64
CA LEU A 20 3.41 -5.76 -3.60
C LEU A 20 3.34 -4.34 -3.03
N SER A 21 2.81 -4.16 -1.83
CA SER A 21 2.73 -2.85 -1.17
C SER A 21 4.12 -2.22 -0.99
N PHE A 22 5.14 -3.00 -0.65
CA PHE A 22 6.52 -2.52 -0.58
C PHE A 22 7.05 -2.06 -1.95
N ARG A 23 6.81 -2.84 -3.01
CA ARG A 23 7.22 -2.48 -4.39
C ARG A 23 6.53 -1.20 -4.86
N VAL A 24 5.24 -1.05 -4.59
CA VAL A 24 4.47 0.16 -4.91
C VAL A 24 5.05 1.36 -4.16
N ARG A 25 5.33 1.25 -2.85
CA ARG A 25 5.97 2.32 -2.08
C ARG A 25 7.31 2.74 -2.70
N SER A 26 8.13 1.77 -3.12
CA SER A 26 9.43 2.05 -3.75
C SER A 26 9.27 2.80 -5.07
N GLN A 27 8.32 2.39 -5.92
CA GLN A 27 8.01 3.07 -7.18
C GLN A 27 7.49 4.50 -6.95
N LEU A 28 6.57 4.68 -6.00
CA LEU A 28 6.05 6.01 -5.65
C LEU A 28 7.15 6.92 -5.12
N ASN A 29 8.06 6.38 -4.30
CA ASN A 29 9.24 7.12 -3.86
C ASN A 29 10.08 7.56 -5.05
N ALA A 30 10.39 6.67 -6.00
CA ALA A 30 11.17 7.02 -7.18
C ALA A 30 10.51 8.12 -8.04
N ILE A 31 9.19 8.03 -8.25
CA ILE A 31 8.40 8.98 -9.05
C ILE A 31 8.35 10.36 -8.37
N LEU A 32 8.13 10.38 -7.05
CA LEU A 32 7.90 11.63 -6.30
C LEU A 32 9.17 12.22 -5.72
N ASN A 33 10.30 11.51 -5.75
CA ASN A 33 11.58 12.00 -5.24
C ASN A 33 12.00 13.37 -5.80
N PRO A 34 11.83 13.66 -7.11
CA PRO A 34 12.17 14.98 -7.65
C PRO A 34 11.41 16.14 -6.98
N LEU A 35 10.18 15.91 -6.51
CA LEU A 35 9.38 16.94 -5.85
C LEU A 35 9.95 17.33 -4.48
N ARG A 36 10.69 16.42 -3.82
CA ARG A 36 11.39 16.72 -2.56
C ARG A 36 12.43 17.83 -2.75
N ALA A 37 13.10 17.87 -3.90
CA ALA A 37 14.08 18.92 -4.23
C ALA A 37 13.45 20.31 -4.37
N TYR A 38 12.13 20.40 -4.56
CA TYR A 38 11.37 21.64 -4.62
C TYR A 38 10.71 22.00 -3.28
N GLY A 39 11.16 21.41 -2.16
CA GLY A 39 10.63 21.67 -0.82
C GLY A 39 9.29 21.00 -0.51
N GLN A 40 8.80 20.11 -1.37
CA GLN A 40 7.51 19.42 -1.19
C GLN A 40 7.62 18.12 -0.37
N GLY A 41 8.72 17.93 0.39
CA GLY A 41 9.03 16.66 1.05
C GLY A 41 7.91 16.11 1.93
N VAL A 42 7.31 16.97 2.76
CA VAL A 42 6.22 16.59 3.68
C VAL A 42 4.96 16.14 2.91
N TYR A 43 4.64 16.81 1.81
CA TYR A 43 3.49 16.46 0.96
C TYR A 43 3.74 15.16 0.18
N VAL A 44 4.98 14.92 -0.25
CA VAL A 44 5.36 13.68 -0.92
C VAL A 44 5.18 12.48 0.00
N GLU A 45 5.65 12.56 1.25
CA GLU A 45 5.48 11.46 2.20
C GLU A 45 4.02 11.20 2.54
N GLY A 46 3.24 12.26 2.79
CA GLY A 46 1.79 12.13 2.99
C GLY A 46 1.09 11.49 1.79
N ALA A 47 1.39 11.95 0.57
CA ALA A 47 0.78 11.42 -0.65
C ALA A 47 1.11 9.94 -0.87
N ILE A 48 2.35 9.52 -0.65
CA ILE A 48 2.76 8.10 -0.78
C ILE A 48 1.92 7.23 0.16
N GLU A 49 1.74 7.66 1.40
CA GLU A 49 1.02 6.87 2.40
C GLU A 49 -0.48 6.81 2.14
N GLU A 50 -1.10 7.93 1.73
CA GLU A 50 -2.51 7.94 1.32
C GLU A 50 -2.77 7.02 0.12
N ILE A 51 -1.86 7.01 -0.87
CA ILE A 51 -1.96 6.11 -2.02
C ILE A 51 -1.85 4.64 -1.57
N LEU A 52 -0.94 4.32 -0.66
CA LEU A 52 -0.80 2.95 -0.15
C LEU A 52 -2.04 2.50 0.63
N VAL A 53 -2.62 3.38 1.46
CA VAL A 53 -3.88 3.09 2.17
C VAL A 53 -5.02 2.86 1.19
N LEU A 54 -5.12 3.68 0.14
CA LEU A 54 -6.14 3.51 -0.89
C LEU A 54 -6.00 2.16 -1.61
N ILE A 55 -4.78 1.78 -1.99
CA ILE A 55 -4.49 0.50 -2.65
C ILE A 55 -4.80 -0.68 -1.71
N ASP A 56 -4.44 -0.58 -0.44
CA ASP A 56 -4.69 -1.63 0.55
C ASP A 56 -6.20 -1.84 0.77
N LYS A 57 -6.95 -0.75 0.96
CA LYS A 57 -8.42 -0.79 1.09
C LYS A 57 -9.09 -1.35 -0.16
N PHE A 58 -8.69 -0.89 -1.34
CA PHE A 58 -9.22 -1.40 -2.59
C PHE A 58 -8.95 -2.90 -2.75
N GLY A 59 -7.71 -3.32 -2.48
CA GLY A 59 -7.31 -4.72 -2.55
C GLY A 59 -8.06 -5.61 -1.58
N GLN A 60 -8.28 -5.14 -0.35
CA GLN A 60 -9.06 -5.85 0.67
C GLN A 60 -10.52 -6.03 0.27
N VAL A 61 -11.17 -4.96 -0.23
CA VAL A 61 -12.54 -5.00 -0.73
C VAL A 61 -12.66 -5.98 -1.91
N VAL A 62 -11.75 -5.91 -2.88
CA VAL A 62 -11.74 -6.83 -4.03
C VAL A 62 -11.52 -8.28 -3.58
N ARG A 63 -10.70 -8.51 -2.54
CA ARG A 63 -10.40 -9.85 -1.99
C ARG A 63 -11.48 -10.38 -1.02
N GLY A 64 -12.51 -9.59 -0.69
CA GLY A 64 -13.49 -9.94 0.33
C GLY A 64 -12.90 -10.11 1.73
N LYS A 65 -11.72 -9.51 1.99
CA LYS A 65 -11.03 -9.53 3.29
C LYS A 65 -11.17 -8.16 3.92
N ASP A 66 -12.19 -7.95 4.76
CA ASP A 66 -12.44 -6.64 5.41
C ASP A 66 -11.50 -6.32 6.59
N ILE A 67 -10.35 -7.01 6.69
CA ILE A 67 -9.38 -6.80 7.76
C ILE A 67 -8.13 -6.12 7.18
N PRO A 68 -7.78 -4.91 7.66
CA PRO A 68 -6.56 -4.20 7.26
C PRO A 68 -5.31 -5.04 7.54
N VAL A 69 -4.54 -5.34 6.50
CA VAL A 69 -3.23 -6.01 6.63
C VAL A 69 -2.19 -5.05 7.19
N LEU A 70 -2.33 -3.76 6.90
CA LEU A 70 -1.48 -2.69 7.43
C LEU A 70 -2.21 -1.92 8.54
N VAL A 71 -2.10 -2.39 9.77
CA VAL A 71 -2.41 -1.57 10.96
C VAL A 71 -1.15 -0.74 11.26
N ARG A 72 -1.18 0.55 10.91
CA ARG A 72 -0.13 1.49 11.35
C ARG A 72 -0.29 1.72 12.85
N GLU A 73 0.69 1.30 13.64
CA GLU A 73 0.97 1.98 14.90
C GLU A 73 1.27 3.45 14.55
N SER A 74 0.53 4.36 15.19
CA SER A 74 0.57 5.80 14.98
C SER A 74 1.99 6.30 14.71
N TYR A 75 2.16 6.99 13.58
CA TYR A 75 3.37 7.72 13.23
C TYR A 75 3.79 8.62 14.40
N ALA A 76 4.92 8.28 15.05
CA ALA A 76 5.61 9.17 15.97
C ALA A 76 6.65 9.95 15.15
N PRO A 77 6.49 11.27 14.93
CA PRO A 77 7.53 12.04 14.28
C PRO A 77 8.82 11.94 15.10
N LEU A 78 9.94 11.61 14.44
CA LEU A 78 11.24 11.62 15.07
C LEU A 78 11.58 13.05 15.52
N PRO A 79 12.10 13.26 16.75
CA PRO A 79 12.52 14.58 17.19
C PRO A 79 13.69 15.05 16.33
N THR A 80 13.54 16.21 15.70
CA THR A 80 14.62 16.88 14.96
C THR A 80 15.64 17.46 15.95
N GLU A 81 16.91 17.11 15.78
CA GLU A 81 18.07 17.80 16.40
C GLU A 81 18.31 19.18 15.80
#